data_AF-A0A932SUT6-F1
#
_entry.id   AF-A0A932SUT6-F1
#
_cell.length_a   1.000
_cell.length_b   1.000
_cell.length_c   1.000
_cell.angle_alpha   90.00
_cell.angle_beta   90.00
_cell.angle_gamma   90.00
#
_symmetry.space_group_name_H-M   'P 1'
#
loop_
_entity.id
_entity.type
_entity.pdbx_description
1 polymer ?
#
loop_
_entity_poly.entity_id
_entity_poly.type
_entity_poly.pdbx_seq_one_letter_code
_entity_poly.pdbx_strand_id
1 'polypeptide(L)'
;CLLRFLVGIAIGSEWSTPAIRRRISDFLAAGGVVFANADSLSLDISTGRRIDFPEKVFGVKFEHKYKNCFLPSTQSVAEAEWALPFDQYNSIYKLQGHLVHVPDDPRAWSRLYQRTPEKYLTGDDGKPLQDVSSRPVRHPDWKLIRDKNGKLVRDEEAWKQHDQELARMPREVLSIAQSPLDMRTPPRIRYALPAGSRSATPSEGPITTTADCWSEITVGRPTSGKPVAWWGDKVCGVETKNTVWLGTREGMSIHALAPRMSMHQTTEPCNPYPTEVAATYEDRRPYVEALGYAARKAGVTRPVTLLRGGKLPLNLEVLARRHENGAMMAVVINHDSTEATYQVVLDKGLLASLPQAEAWDMLREKTLEARTDGRFDLAIPAWGASVFMVAPPNFLQPIKKLQADLNRKDMSVPKYFADRPQLNTDEWNTPVPEK
;
A
#
# COMPACT_ATOMS: atom_id res chain seq x y z
N CYS A 1 13.18 2.43 26.14
CA CYS A 1 12.31 1.69 25.20
C CYS A 1 13.04 1.35 23.90
N LEU A 2 13.53 0.12 23.73
CA LEU A 2 13.92 -0.39 22.41
C LEU A 2 12.64 -0.82 21.69
N LEU A 3 12.34 -0.19 20.55
CA LEU A 3 11.23 -0.58 19.68
C LEU A 3 11.49 -2.00 19.18
N ARG A 4 10.68 -2.98 19.63
CA ARG A 4 10.70 -4.33 19.06
C ARG A 4 9.72 -4.40 17.90
N PHE A 5 10.24 -4.43 16.68
CA PHE A 5 9.44 -4.73 15.50
C PHE A 5 8.99 -6.19 15.55
N LEU A 6 7.72 -6.45 15.24
CA LEU A 6 7.14 -7.81 15.21
C LEU A 6 6.82 -8.28 13.79
N VAL A 7 6.65 -7.35 12.85
CA VAL A 7 6.32 -7.61 11.45
C VAL A 7 7.31 -6.91 10.53
N GLY A 8 7.80 -7.61 9.51
CA GLY A 8 8.52 -7.04 8.37
C GLY A 8 7.73 -7.28 7.08
N ILE A 9 7.69 -6.28 6.18
CA ILE A 9 6.96 -6.36 4.91
C ILE A 9 7.93 -6.07 3.76
N ALA A 10 8.08 -7.01 2.83
CA ALA A 10 8.89 -6.88 1.63
C ALA A 10 8.00 -6.88 0.38
N ILE A 11 7.75 -5.70 -0.17
CA ILE A 11 6.89 -5.50 -1.34
C ILE A 11 7.73 -5.04 -2.53
N GLY A 12 7.50 -5.64 -3.69
CA GLY A 12 8.13 -5.23 -4.95
C GLY A 12 9.66 -5.33 -4.96
N SER A 13 10.23 -6.07 -4.00
CA SER A 13 11.67 -6.13 -3.71
C SER A 13 12.28 -7.36 -4.39
N GLU A 14 12.05 -7.55 -5.69
CA GLU A 14 12.55 -8.70 -6.48
C GLU A 14 14.06 -8.86 -6.30
N TRP A 15 14.76 -7.72 -6.36
CA TRP A 15 16.19 -7.59 -6.19
C TRP A 15 16.54 -7.31 -4.72
N SER A 16 17.45 -8.10 -4.16
CA SER A 16 17.90 -7.97 -2.76
C SER A 16 19.42 -8.10 -2.64
N THR A 17 19.99 -7.49 -1.61
CA THR A 17 21.41 -7.66 -1.25
C THR A 17 21.59 -8.76 -0.20
N PRO A 18 22.78 -9.36 -0.07
CA PRO A 18 23.08 -10.30 1.02
C PRO A 18 22.81 -9.71 2.42
N ALA A 19 23.05 -8.41 2.59
CA ALA A 19 22.82 -7.71 3.86
C ALA A 19 21.33 -7.66 4.24
N ILE A 20 20.44 -7.37 3.28
CA ILE A 20 18.98 -7.36 3.52
C ILE A 20 18.51 -8.76 3.90
N ARG A 21 18.95 -9.78 3.15
CA ARG A 21 18.58 -11.18 3.43
C ARG A 21 19.04 -11.63 4.81
N ARG A 22 20.26 -11.26 5.22
CA ARG A 22 20.76 -11.53 6.57
C ARG A 22 19.88 -10.87 7.64
N ARG A 23 19.53 -9.59 7.48
CA ARG A 23 18.63 -8.87 8.41
C ARG A 23 17.26 -9.53 8.51
N ILE A 24 16.70 -10.01 7.40
CA ILE A 24 15.44 -10.76 7.38
C ILE A 24 15.60 -12.07 8.16
N SER A 25 16.66 -12.84 7.92
CA SER A 25 16.93 -14.06 8.66
C SER A 25 17.11 -13.82 10.16
N ASP A 26 17.87 -12.80 10.55
CA ASP A 26 18.10 -12.42 11.95
C ASP A 26 16.78 -12.01 12.62
N PHE A 27 15.94 -11.25 11.91
CA PHE A 27 14.62 -10.84 12.38
C PHE A 27 13.68 -12.03 12.59
N LEU A 28 13.65 -12.98 11.66
CA LEU A 28 12.88 -14.22 11.78
C LEU A 28 13.38 -15.09 12.94
N ALA A 29 14.70 -15.17 13.14
CA ALA A 29 15.32 -15.89 14.26
C ALA A 29 14.96 -15.26 15.62
N ALA A 30 14.79 -13.94 15.67
CA ALA A 30 14.30 -13.21 16.85
C ALA A 30 12.78 -13.35 17.09
N GLY A 31 12.08 -14.17 16.30
CA GLY A 31 10.65 -14.44 16.40
C GLY A 31 9.76 -13.45 15.66
N GLY A 32 10.33 -12.58 14.82
CA GLY A 32 9.56 -11.72 13.93
C GLY A 32 8.83 -12.51 12.85
N VAL A 33 7.81 -11.89 12.24
CA VAL A 33 7.08 -12.45 11.10
C VAL A 33 7.34 -11.61 9.85
N VAL A 34 7.63 -12.27 8.73
CA VAL A 34 7.89 -11.57 7.46
C VAL A 34 6.83 -11.91 6.42
N PHE A 35 6.27 -10.87 5.83
CA PHE A 35 5.42 -10.94 4.65
C PHE A 35 6.24 -10.55 3.41
N ALA A 36 6.14 -11.33 2.35
CA ALA A 36 6.72 -11.01 1.05
C ALA A 36 5.73 -11.27 -0.08
N ASN A 37 5.81 -10.49 -1.15
CA ASN A 37 4.90 -10.62 -2.27
C ASN A 37 5.57 -10.89 -3.63
N ALA A 38 4.80 -11.40 -4.57
CA ALA A 38 5.20 -11.76 -5.92
C ALA A 38 6.52 -12.55 -5.92
N ASP A 39 7.54 -12.05 -6.61
CA ASP A 39 8.87 -12.64 -6.65
C ASP A 39 9.90 -11.84 -5.84
N SER A 40 9.47 -11.17 -4.77
CA SER A 40 10.38 -10.47 -3.86
C SER A 40 11.45 -11.40 -3.28
N LEU A 41 12.65 -10.86 -3.07
CA LEU A 41 13.81 -11.49 -2.43
C LEU A 41 14.41 -12.66 -3.21
N SER A 42 14.12 -12.73 -4.50
CA SER A 42 14.46 -13.88 -5.34
C SER A 42 15.69 -13.66 -6.21
N LEU A 43 16.08 -12.40 -6.44
CA LEU A 43 17.28 -12.04 -7.18
C LEU A 43 18.32 -11.41 -6.25
N ASP A 44 19.58 -11.74 -6.51
CA ASP A 44 20.72 -11.14 -5.85
C ASP A 44 21.30 -10.01 -6.70
N ILE A 45 21.32 -8.79 -6.14
CA ILE A 45 21.85 -7.59 -6.81
C ILE A 45 23.33 -7.78 -7.18
N SER A 46 24.13 -8.41 -6.31
CA SER A 46 25.57 -8.56 -6.56
C SER A 46 25.91 -9.48 -7.73
N THR A 47 25.09 -10.50 -7.98
CA THR A 47 25.39 -11.54 -8.98
C THR A 47 24.48 -11.52 -10.19
N GLY A 48 23.35 -10.81 -10.13
CA GLY A 48 22.32 -10.84 -11.17
C GLY A 48 21.60 -12.19 -11.27
N ARG A 49 21.79 -13.09 -10.29
CA ARG A 49 21.28 -14.46 -10.33
C ARG A 49 20.12 -14.65 -9.38
N ARG A 50 19.26 -15.59 -9.75
CA ARG A 50 18.21 -16.09 -8.87
C ARG A 50 18.81 -16.96 -7.77
N ILE A 51 18.28 -16.80 -6.57
CA ILE A 51 18.74 -17.48 -5.36
C ILE A 51 17.58 -18.23 -4.72
N ASP A 52 17.91 -19.24 -3.92
CA ASP A 52 16.96 -20.11 -3.23
C ASP A 52 16.42 -19.53 -1.92
N PHE A 53 16.58 -18.22 -1.70
CA PHE A 53 16.13 -17.58 -0.47
C PHE A 53 14.61 -17.71 -0.24
N PRO A 54 13.73 -17.49 -1.24
CA PRO A 54 12.30 -17.76 -1.07
C PRO A 54 11.99 -19.22 -0.74
N GLU A 55 12.71 -20.17 -1.33
CA GLU A 55 12.54 -21.60 -1.08
C GLU A 55 12.95 -21.96 0.36
N LYS A 56 14.09 -21.44 0.84
CA LYS A 56 14.60 -21.69 2.18
C LYS A 56 13.81 -20.99 3.29
N VAL A 57 13.34 -19.77 3.05
CA VAL A 57 12.78 -18.89 4.10
C VAL A 57 11.26 -18.83 4.07
N PHE A 58 10.67 -18.86 2.88
CA PHE A 58 9.22 -18.80 2.68
C PHE A 58 8.61 -20.15 2.31
N GLY A 59 9.44 -21.19 2.12
CA GLY A 59 8.97 -22.53 1.81
C GLY A 59 8.34 -22.63 0.43
N VAL A 60 8.78 -21.81 -0.52
CA VAL A 60 8.22 -21.79 -1.88
C VAL A 60 9.32 -21.77 -2.94
N LYS A 61 9.23 -22.71 -3.88
CA LYS A 61 10.02 -22.67 -5.11
C LYS A 61 9.16 -22.09 -6.22
N PHE A 62 9.57 -20.95 -6.77
CA PHE A 62 8.84 -20.33 -7.87
C PHE A 62 8.94 -21.19 -9.13
N GLU A 63 7.82 -21.36 -9.81
CA GLU A 63 7.73 -22.17 -11.03
C GLU A 63 7.53 -21.28 -12.26
N HIS A 64 6.64 -20.30 -12.15
CA HIS A 64 6.26 -19.46 -13.28
C HIS A 64 5.88 -18.05 -12.82
N LYS A 65 6.27 -17.04 -13.58
CA LYS A 65 5.85 -15.65 -13.40
C LYS A 65 5.00 -15.21 -14.58
N TYR A 66 3.73 -14.97 -14.32
CA TYR A 66 2.80 -14.41 -15.27
C TYR A 66 2.88 -12.90 -15.21
N LYS A 67 3.36 -12.28 -16.29
CA LYS A 67 3.55 -10.84 -16.41
C LYS A 67 2.26 -10.23 -16.94
N ASN A 68 1.86 -9.10 -16.39
CA ASN A 68 0.94 -8.22 -17.10
C ASN A 68 1.58 -7.85 -18.45
N CYS A 69 0.83 -8.00 -19.54
CA CYS A 69 1.36 -7.92 -20.89
C CYS A 69 1.68 -6.51 -21.38
N PHE A 70 1.41 -5.51 -20.55
CA PHE A 70 1.53 -4.12 -20.94
C PHE A 70 2.93 -3.63 -20.62
N LEU A 71 3.78 -3.66 -21.63
CA LEU A 71 4.95 -2.80 -21.63
C LEU A 71 4.42 -1.37 -21.81
N PRO A 72 4.69 -0.43 -20.87
CA PRO A 72 4.26 0.97 -21.00
C PRO A 72 4.66 1.56 -22.36
N SER A 73 5.77 1.09 -22.92
CA SER A 73 6.28 1.54 -24.19
C SER A 73 5.55 0.96 -25.43
N THR A 74 4.65 -0.02 -25.31
CA THR A 74 4.03 -0.78 -26.42
C THR A 74 2.51 -0.71 -26.48
N GLN A 75 1.87 -0.01 -25.55
CA GLN A 75 0.42 0.01 -25.44
C GLN A 75 -0.21 0.57 -26.73
N SER A 76 -1.31 -0.01 -27.22
CA SER A 76 -2.11 0.56 -28.30
C SER A 76 -3.09 1.62 -27.79
N VAL A 77 -3.69 2.41 -28.69
CA VAL A 77 -4.77 3.34 -28.31
C VAL A 77 -5.93 2.60 -27.66
N ALA A 78 -6.33 1.45 -28.20
CA ALA A 78 -7.41 0.65 -27.65
C ALA A 78 -7.07 0.11 -26.25
N GLU A 79 -5.82 -0.29 -26.01
CA GLU A 79 -5.36 -0.73 -24.68
C GLU A 79 -5.22 0.43 -23.70
N ALA A 80 -4.91 1.64 -24.16
CA ALA A 80 -4.89 2.85 -23.34
C ALA A 80 -6.32 3.32 -23.00
N GLU A 81 -7.24 3.32 -23.96
CA GLU A 81 -8.67 3.56 -23.72
C GLU A 81 -9.27 2.51 -22.78
N TRP A 82 -8.92 1.24 -22.96
CA TRP A 82 -9.30 0.15 -22.05
C TRP A 82 -8.71 0.32 -20.65
N ALA A 83 -7.49 0.86 -20.51
CA ALA A 83 -6.83 1.08 -19.22
C ALA A 83 -7.39 2.29 -18.46
N LEU A 84 -8.05 3.24 -19.12
CA LEU A 84 -8.55 4.50 -18.51
C LEU A 84 -9.42 4.31 -17.26
N PRO A 85 -10.39 3.37 -17.23
CA PRO A 85 -11.19 3.13 -16.03
C PRO A 85 -10.35 2.58 -14.87
N PHE A 86 -9.23 1.92 -15.16
CA PHE A 86 -8.37 1.27 -14.18
C PHE A 86 -7.22 2.17 -13.69
N ASP A 87 -6.81 3.21 -14.44
CA ASP A 87 -5.76 4.15 -14.01
C ASP A 87 -6.31 5.44 -13.39
N GLN A 88 -7.23 5.29 -12.44
CA GLN A 88 -7.66 6.38 -11.58
C GLN A 88 -6.80 6.41 -10.32
N TYR A 89 -6.58 7.60 -9.74
CA TYR A 89 -5.80 7.76 -8.49
C TYR A 89 -6.31 6.84 -7.36
N ASN A 90 -7.61 6.58 -7.33
CA ASN A 90 -8.30 5.73 -6.36
C ASN A 90 -8.67 4.34 -6.90
N SER A 91 -8.20 3.93 -8.08
CA SER A 91 -8.49 2.59 -8.61
C SER A 91 -7.70 1.54 -7.85
N ILE A 92 -8.38 0.46 -7.47
CA ILE A 92 -7.75 -0.71 -6.83
C ILE A 92 -7.04 -1.61 -7.83
N TYR A 93 -7.42 -1.46 -9.09
CA TYR A 93 -6.87 -2.15 -10.23
C TYR A 93 -5.79 -1.31 -10.89
N LYS A 94 -5.28 -0.27 -10.21
CA LYS A 94 -4.28 0.63 -10.76
C LYS A 94 -3.10 -0.18 -11.28
N LEU A 95 -2.96 -0.14 -12.59
CA LEU A 95 -1.97 -0.90 -13.29
C LEU A 95 -0.69 -0.05 -13.33
N GLN A 96 0.37 -0.49 -12.65
CA GLN A 96 1.62 0.28 -12.53
C GLN A 96 2.20 0.61 -13.91
N GLY A 97 2.20 1.88 -14.31
CA GLY A 97 2.79 2.35 -15.58
C GLY A 97 1.90 2.21 -16.82
N HIS A 98 0.58 2.05 -16.69
CA HIS A 98 -0.30 1.74 -17.83
C HIS A 98 -1.07 2.93 -18.40
N LEU A 99 -0.98 4.12 -17.79
CA LEU A 99 -1.32 5.37 -18.45
C LEU A 99 -0.09 6.26 -18.47
N VAL A 100 0.93 5.79 -19.17
CA VAL A 100 2.07 6.64 -19.56
C VAL A 100 1.66 7.71 -20.58
N HIS A 101 0.44 7.61 -21.13
CA HIS A 101 -0.09 8.49 -22.14
C HIS A 101 -1.47 9.05 -21.74
N VAL A 102 -1.59 10.38 -21.64
CA VAL A 102 -2.89 11.05 -21.42
C VAL A 102 -3.66 11.05 -22.76
N PRO A 103 -4.87 10.45 -22.84
CA PRO A 103 -5.58 10.30 -24.11
C PRO A 103 -5.89 11.60 -24.84
N ASP A 104 -6.07 12.68 -24.09
CA ASP A 104 -6.38 13.99 -24.64
C ASP A 104 -5.13 14.83 -24.94
N ASP A 105 -3.93 14.33 -24.61
CA ASP A 105 -2.66 15.01 -24.94
C ASP A 105 -1.99 14.33 -26.15
N PRO A 106 -2.06 14.93 -27.36
CA PRO A 106 -1.39 14.40 -28.55
C PRO A 106 0.14 14.25 -28.40
N ARG A 107 0.77 14.94 -27.45
CA ARG A 107 2.21 14.79 -27.12
C ARG A 107 2.47 13.57 -26.24
N ALA A 108 1.49 13.16 -25.44
CA ALA A 108 1.60 11.95 -24.66
C ALA A 108 1.62 10.74 -25.59
N TRP A 109 0.78 10.73 -26.63
CA TRP A 109 0.78 9.71 -27.67
C TRP A 109 2.03 9.67 -28.55
N SER A 110 2.80 10.77 -28.67
CA SER A 110 3.99 10.76 -29.52
C SER A 110 5.06 9.76 -29.06
N ARG A 111 5.03 9.33 -27.79
CA ARG A 111 5.90 8.25 -27.27
C ARG A 111 5.36 6.84 -27.55
N LEU A 112 4.05 6.70 -27.68
CA LEU A 112 3.37 5.47 -28.10
C LEU A 112 3.61 5.20 -29.60
N TYR A 113 3.70 6.30 -30.38
CA TYR A 113 4.02 6.31 -31.81
C TYR A 113 5.49 6.60 -32.15
N GLN A 114 6.37 6.77 -31.14
CA GLN A 114 7.83 6.89 -31.29
C GLN A 114 8.48 5.64 -31.91
N ARG A 115 7.68 4.59 -32.10
CA ARG A 115 8.06 3.35 -32.80
C ARG A 115 7.98 3.46 -34.31
N THR A 116 7.42 4.55 -34.85
CA THR A 116 7.86 5.04 -36.17
C THR A 116 9.27 5.56 -35.93
N PRO A 117 10.33 4.86 -36.39
CA PRO A 117 11.71 5.16 -36.00
C PRO A 117 11.97 6.66 -36.09
N GLU A 118 12.29 7.30 -34.96
CA GLU A 118 12.60 8.72 -34.97
C GLU A 118 13.80 8.94 -35.88
N LYS A 119 13.57 9.63 -36.99
CA LYS A 119 14.62 10.00 -37.92
C LYS A 119 15.00 11.43 -37.60
N TYR A 120 16.28 11.65 -37.32
CA TYR A 120 16.83 12.97 -37.05
C TYR A 120 17.71 13.41 -38.19
N LEU A 121 17.85 14.72 -38.36
CA LEU A 121 18.94 15.26 -39.15
C LEU A 121 20.23 14.99 -38.38
N THR A 122 21.17 14.30 -39.00
CA THR A 122 22.48 14.02 -38.41
C THR A 122 23.54 14.95 -38.98
N GLY A 123 24.48 15.38 -38.15
CA GLY A 123 25.70 16.04 -38.61
C GLY A 123 26.70 15.06 -39.19
N ASP A 124 27.82 15.57 -39.67
CA ASP A 124 28.90 14.78 -40.30
C ASP A 124 29.53 13.75 -39.34
N ASP A 125 29.37 13.93 -38.03
CA ASP A 125 29.81 13.00 -36.98
C ASP A 125 28.80 11.87 -36.68
N GLY A 126 27.70 11.82 -37.44
CA GLY A 126 26.62 10.84 -37.27
C GLY A 126 25.70 11.11 -36.07
N LYS A 127 25.89 12.21 -35.32
CA LYS A 127 25.03 12.56 -34.19
C LYS A 127 23.85 13.44 -34.63
N PRO A 128 22.70 13.38 -33.95
CA PRO A 128 21.58 14.27 -34.23
C PRO A 128 21.97 15.75 -34.06
N LEU A 129 21.71 16.57 -35.08
CA LEU A 129 21.78 18.01 -34.98
C LEU A 129 20.81 18.50 -33.90
N GLN A 130 21.19 19.53 -33.17
CA GLN A 130 20.36 20.10 -32.11
C GLN A 130 19.82 21.49 -32.51
N ASP A 131 18.60 21.81 -32.07
CA ASP A 131 18.02 23.14 -32.19
C ASP A 131 18.61 24.11 -31.14
N VAL A 132 18.17 25.37 -31.18
CA VAL A 132 18.58 26.43 -30.25
C VAL A 132 18.26 26.15 -28.77
N SER A 133 17.45 25.13 -28.49
CA SER A 133 17.09 24.67 -27.15
C SER A 133 17.75 23.32 -26.81
N SER A 134 18.79 22.93 -27.54
CA SER A 134 19.52 21.66 -27.37
C SER A 134 18.66 20.40 -27.59
N ARG A 135 17.61 20.48 -28.40
CA ARG A 135 16.75 19.33 -28.74
C ARG A 135 17.13 18.77 -30.11
N PRO A 136 17.16 17.44 -30.31
CA PRO A 136 17.41 16.84 -31.62
C PRO A 136 16.43 17.31 -32.70
N VAL A 137 16.95 17.75 -33.84
CA VAL A 137 16.15 18.19 -35.00
C VAL A 137 15.69 16.97 -35.79
N ARG A 138 14.37 16.81 -35.94
CA ARG A 138 13.79 15.69 -36.69
C ARG A 138 14.00 15.85 -38.20
N HIS A 139 14.18 14.74 -38.89
CA HIS A 139 14.32 14.70 -40.34
C HIS A 139 12.97 15.08 -41.00
N PRO A 140 12.96 15.91 -42.07
CA PRO A 140 11.72 16.45 -42.65
C PRO A 140 10.74 15.41 -43.21
N ASP A 141 11.21 14.22 -43.54
CA ASP A 141 10.40 13.10 -44.03
C ASP A 141 9.78 12.25 -42.90
N TRP A 142 10.18 12.47 -41.64
CA TRP A 142 9.61 11.77 -40.50
C TRP A 142 8.21 12.32 -40.25
N LYS A 143 7.22 11.45 -40.33
CA LYS A 143 5.82 11.79 -40.10
C LYS A 143 5.14 10.69 -39.30
N LEU A 144 4.26 11.11 -38.39
CA LEU A 144 3.33 10.21 -37.72
C LEU A 144 2.28 9.73 -38.73
N ILE A 145 1.96 8.43 -38.71
CA ILE A 145 0.97 7.83 -39.61
C ILE A 145 -0.43 8.24 -39.16
N ARG A 146 -1.24 8.67 -40.14
CA ARG A 146 -2.63 9.09 -39.93
C ARG A 146 -3.56 8.38 -40.90
N ASP A 147 -4.78 8.09 -40.47
CA ASP A 147 -5.83 7.60 -41.35
C ASP A 147 -6.36 8.71 -42.27
N LYS A 148 -7.28 8.32 -43.16
CA LYS A 148 -7.99 9.22 -44.07
C LYS A 148 -8.76 10.35 -43.39
N ASN A 149 -9.03 10.25 -42.10
CA ASN A 149 -9.73 11.26 -41.30
C ASN A 149 -8.76 12.14 -40.49
N GLY A 150 -7.45 11.96 -40.67
CA GLY A 150 -6.41 12.69 -39.94
C GLY A 150 -6.18 12.18 -38.51
N LYS A 151 -6.85 11.10 -38.10
CA LYS A 151 -6.64 10.46 -36.79
C LYS A 151 -5.31 9.72 -36.82
N LEU A 152 -4.52 9.85 -35.75
CA LEU A 152 -3.30 9.05 -35.60
C LEU A 152 -3.64 7.56 -35.62
N VAL A 153 -2.88 6.78 -36.37
CA VAL A 153 -3.05 5.32 -36.44
C VAL A 153 -1.74 4.58 -36.23
N ARG A 154 -1.88 3.29 -35.92
CA ARG A 154 -0.80 2.34 -35.68
C ARG A 154 0.10 2.22 -36.91
N ASP A 155 1.41 2.21 -36.68
CA ASP A 155 2.38 1.74 -37.67
C ASP A 155 2.41 0.21 -37.66
N GLU A 156 1.67 -0.40 -38.59
CA GLU A 156 1.54 -1.85 -38.73
C GLU A 156 2.88 -2.57 -38.95
N GLU A 157 3.84 -1.93 -39.62
CA GLU A 157 5.15 -2.53 -39.89
C GLU A 157 6.01 -2.56 -38.62
N ALA A 158 6.08 -1.43 -37.90
CA ALA A 158 6.76 -1.37 -36.61
C ALA A 158 6.12 -2.30 -35.57
N TRP A 159 4.79 -2.44 -35.58
CA TRP A 159 4.08 -3.35 -34.70
C TRP A 159 4.36 -4.82 -35.02
N LYS A 160 4.39 -5.21 -36.29
CA LYS A 160 4.75 -6.57 -36.69
C LYS A 160 6.17 -6.95 -36.26
N GLN A 161 7.12 -6.02 -36.31
CA GLN A 161 8.47 -6.24 -35.79
C GLN A 161 8.43 -6.47 -34.28
N HIS A 162 7.64 -5.68 -33.55
CA HIS A 162 7.54 -5.83 -32.11
C HIS A 162 6.81 -7.11 -31.67
N ASP A 163 5.76 -7.54 -32.35
CA ASP A 163 5.10 -8.83 -32.10
C ASP A 163 6.10 -9.99 -32.29
N GLN A 164 7.00 -9.88 -33.26
CA GLN A 164 8.07 -10.86 -33.44
C GLN A 164 9.10 -10.81 -32.30
N GLU A 165 9.44 -9.62 -31.78
CA GLU A 165 10.31 -9.47 -30.60
C GLU A 165 9.66 -10.05 -29.34
N LEU A 166 8.37 -9.78 -29.11
CA LEU A 166 7.58 -10.36 -28.03
C LEU A 166 7.52 -11.88 -28.14
N ALA A 167 7.28 -12.41 -29.34
CA ALA A 167 7.32 -13.84 -29.61
C ALA A 167 8.71 -14.46 -29.37
N ARG A 168 9.77 -13.66 -29.49
CA ARG A 168 11.17 -14.03 -29.21
C ARG A 168 11.58 -13.76 -27.76
N MET A 169 10.71 -13.18 -26.92
CA MET A 169 11.06 -12.96 -25.52
C MET A 169 11.45 -14.29 -24.88
N PRO A 170 12.54 -14.33 -24.10
CA PRO A 170 12.97 -15.55 -23.46
C PRO A 170 11.83 -16.11 -22.62
N ARG A 171 11.42 -17.34 -22.95
CA ARG A 171 10.43 -18.08 -22.15
C ARG A 171 10.91 -18.33 -20.72
N GLU A 172 12.21 -18.21 -20.51
CA GLU A 172 12.87 -18.27 -19.22
C GLU A 172 13.76 -17.03 -19.06
N VAL A 173 13.49 -16.22 -18.03
CA VAL A 173 14.30 -15.05 -17.68
C VAL A 173 14.80 -15.24 -16.26
N LEU A 174 16.11 -15.19 -16.08
CA LEU A 174 16.78 -15.38 -14.78
C LEU A 174 16.28 -16.65 -14.07
N SER A 175 16.19 -17.75 -14.82
CA SER A 175 15.81 -19.08 -14.34
C SER A 175 14.37 -19.24 -13.83
N ILE A 176 13.45 -18.38 -14.25
CA ILE A 176 12.00 -18.59 -14.06
C ILE A 176 11.30 -18.49 -15.41
N ALA A 177 10.39 -19.44 -15.65
CA ALA A 177 9.52 -19.42 -16.80
C ALA A 177 8.57 -18.21 -16.72
N GLN A 178 8.44 -17.47 -17.81
CA GLN A 178 7.55 -16.30 -17.87
C GLN A 178 6.59 -16.40 -19.05
N SER A 179 5.38 -15.88 -18.84
CA SER A 179 4.42 -15.72 -19.93
C SER A 179 3.52 -14.52 -19.70
N PRO A 180 2.94 -13.96 -20.78
CA PRO A 180 1.85 -13.00 -20.68
C PRO A 180 0.68 -13.54 -19.84
N LEU A 181 0.02 -12.65 -19.10
CA LEU A 181 -1.26 -12.87 -18.44
C LEU A 181 -2.41 -12.59 -19.40
N ASP A 182 -3.44 -13.44 -19.44
CA ASP A 182 -4.64 -13.13 -20.22
C ASP A 182 -5.48 -12.07 -19.51
N MET A 183 -5.27 -10.81 -19.88
CA MET A 183 -5.97 -9.67 -19.29
C MET A 183 -7.45 -9.58 -19.70
N ARG A 184 -7.92 -10.38 -20.66
CA ARG A 184 -9.36 -10.41 -21.04
C ARG A 184 -10.20 -11.13 -19.99
N THR A 185 -9.58 -12.05 -19.27
CA THR A 185 -10.19 -12.82 -18.19
C THR A 185 -9.24 -12.78 -17.00
N PRO A 186 -9.29 -11.72 -16.17
CA PRO A 186 -8.33 -11.54 -15.09
C PRO A 186 -8.33 -12.78 -14.17
N PRO A 187 -7.15 -13.24 -13.74
CA PRO A 187 -7.03 -14.31 -12.77
C PRO A 187 -7.79 -13.97 -11.49
N ARG A 188 -8.71 -14.87 -11.13
CA ARG A 188 -9.38 -14.80 -9.85
C ARG A 188 -8.62 -15.62 -8.81
N ILE A 189 -8.04 -14.91 -7.85
CA ILE A 189 -7.24 -15.49 -6.77
C ILE A 189 -8.16 -15.83 -5.62
N ARG A 190 -8.10 -17.07 -5.14
CA ARG A 190 -8.77 -17.51 -3.93
C ARG A 190 -7.79 -17.49 -2.77
N TYR A 191 -8.12 -16.77 -1.71
CA TYR A 191 -7.37 -16.74 -0.45
C TYR A 191 -8.08 -17.64 0.56
N ALA A 192 -7.31 -18.42 1.32
CA ALA A 192 -7.79 -19.18 2.48
C ALA A 192 -6.82 -18.96 3.65
N LEU A 193 -6.77 -17.72 4.15
CA LEU A 193 -5.87 -17.37 5.24
C LEU A 193 -6.50 -17.79 6.58
N PRO A 194 -5.74 -18.44 7.49
CA PRO A 194 -6.29 -18.85 8.77
C PRO A 194 -6.88 -17.66 9.54
N ALA A 195 -7.96 -17.92 10.29
CA ALA A 195 -8.50 -16.96 11.22
C ALA A 195 -7.42 -16.59 12.26
N GLY A 196 -7.14 -15.30 12.42
CA GLY A 196 -6.41 -14.79 13.59
C GLY A 196 -7.42 -14.39 14.66
N SER A 197 -7.11 -14.68 15.93
CA SER A 197 -7.95 -14.44 17.10
C SER A 197 -8.51 -13.00 17.18
N ARG A 198 -9.79 -12.91 16.79
CA ARG A 198 -10.89 -11.99 17.13
C ARG A 198 -10.67 -10.46 17.12
N SER A 199 -11.20 -9.88 16.04
CA SER A 199 -11.86 -8.56 15.99
C SER A 199 -13.08 -8.49 16.93
N ALA A 200 -13.49 -7.26 17.29
CA ALA A 200 -14.66 -6.95 18.12
C ALA A 200 -16.03 -7.27 17.49
N THR A 201 -16.08 -7.76 16.25
CA THR A 201 -17.25 -8.47 15.70
C THR A 201 -16.83 -9.71 14.91
N PRO A 202 -17.54 -10.84 15.04
CA PRO A 202 -17.09 -12.15 14.61
C PRO A 202 -17.53 -12.43 13.16
N SER A 203 -16.58 -12.49 12.23
CA SER A 203 -16.64 -13.49 11.17
C SER A 203 -15.75 -14.65 11.61
N GLU A 204 -16.32 -15.59 12.36
CA GLU A 204 -15.63 -16.80 12.83
C GLU A 204 -15.41 -17.76 11.65
N GLY A 205 -14.24 -17.66 11.03
CA GLY A 205 -13.81 -18.59 10.00
C GLY A 205 -12.50 -18.17 9.37
N PRO A 206 -11.79 -19.10 8.69
CA PRO A 206 -10.68 -18.72 7.81
C PRO A 206 -11.17 -17.64 6.84
N ILE A 207 -10.32 -16.64 6.61
CA ILE A 207 -10.57 -15.61 5.60
C ILE A 207 -10.59 -16.33 4.26
N THR A 208 -11.81 -16.52 3.74
CA THR A 208 -12.05 -17.14 2.45
C THR A 208 -12.63 -16.06 1.56
N THR A 209 -11.79 -15.51 0.69
CA THR A 209 -12.16 -14.40 -0.18
C THR A 209 -11.54 -14.59 -1.56
N THR A 210 -12.06 -13.87 -2.54
CA THR A 210 -11.53 -13.87 -3.89
C THR A 210 -11.24 -12.47 -4.37
N ALA A 211 -10.13 -12.28 -5.09
CA ALA A 211 -9.81 -11.03 -5.75
C ALA A 211 -9.43 -11.27 -7.21
N ASP A 212 -9.91 -10.40 -8.09
CA ASP A 212 -9.40 -10.36 -9.46
C ASP A 212 -8.04 -9.64 -9.46
N CYS A 213 -7.02 -10.35 -9.92
CA CYS A 213 -5.65 -9.88 -9.96
C CYS A 213 -5.31 -9.41 -11.36
N TRP A 214 -5.24 -8.09 -11.51
CA TRP A 214 -4.85 -7.43 -12.77
C TRP A 214 -3.34 -7.14 -12.84
N SER A 215 -2.59 -7.55 -11.83
CA SER A 215 -1.14 -7.39 -11.74
C SER A 215 -0.40 -8.68 -12.13
N GLU A 216 0.94 -8.65 -12.06
CA GLU A 216 1.75 -9.87 -12.16
C GLU A 216 1.35 -10.92 -11.10
N ILE A 217 1.45 -12.20 -11.48
CA ILE A 217 1.24 -13.34 -10.59
C ILE A 217 2.43 -14.28 -10.68
N THR A 218 3.07 -14.54 -9.55
CA THR A 218 4.06 -15.59 -9.39
C THR A 218 3.39 -16.82 -8.80
N VAL A 219 3.46 -17.95 -9.49
CA VAL A 219 3.04 -19.25 -8.93
C VAL A 219 4.26 -20.04 -8.49
N GLY A 220 4.09 -20.87 -7.48
CA GLY A 220 5.20 -21.66 -6.95
C GLY A 220 4.72 -22.90 -6.23
N ARG A 221 5.61 -23.88 -6.18
CA ARG A 221 5.39 -25.13 -5.45
C ARG A 221 5.81 -24.95 -3.99
N PRO A 222 4.95 -25.30 -3.02
CA PRO A 222 5.34 -25.39 -1.63
C PRO A 222 6.46 -26.43 -1.46
N THR A 223 7.56 -26.01 -0.85
CA THR A 223 8.66 -26.88 -0.40
C THR A 223 8.61 -27.09 1.11
N SER A 224 8.06 -26.12 1.84
CA SER A 224 7.64 -26.25 3.23
C SER A 224 6.49 -25.28 3.54
N GLY A 225 5.78 -25.50 4.64
CA GLY A 225 4.60 -24.71 4.96
C GLY A 225 3.35 -25.15 4.20
N LYS A 226 2.26 -24.41 4.42
CA LYS A 226 0.93 -24.74 3.88
C LYS A 226 0.51 -23.73 2.81
N PRO A 227 -0.12 -24.18 1.71
CA PRO A 227 -0.74 -23.26 0.75
C PRO A 227 -1.85 -22.44 1.38
N VAL A 228 -1.93 -21.16 1.03
CA VAL A 228 -2.96 -20.22 1.53
C VAL A 228 -3.59 -19.35 0.43
N ALA A 229 -3.10 -19.40 -0.82
CA ALA A 229 -3.74 -18.74 -1.95
C ALA A 229 -3.58 -19.54 -3.26
N TRP A 230 -4.58 -19.47 -4.14
CA TRP A 230 -4.65 -20.24 -5.39
C TRP A 230 -5.19 -19.43 -6.56
N TRP A 231 -4.63 -19.69 -7.76
CA TRP A 231 -5.23 -19.34 -9.04
C TRP A 231 -5.58 -20.64 -9.78
N GLY A 232 -6.86 -20.99 -9.83
CA GLY A 232 -7.26 -22.34 -10.23
C GLY A 232 -6.66 -23.39 -9.29
N ASP A 233 -5.88 -24.31 -9.84
CA ASP A 233 -5.11 -25.34 -9.11
C ASP A 233 -3.70 -24.88 -8.71
N LYS A 234 -3.21 -23.77 -9.28
CA LYS A 234 -1.85 -23.26 -9.04
C LYS A 234 -1.76 -22.57 -7.70
N VAL A 235 -0.72 -22.90 -6.92
CA VAL A 235 -0.45 -22.23 -5.65
C VAL A 235 0.21 -20.88 -5.91
N CYS A 236 -0.38 -19.83 -5.34
CA CYS A 236 0.13 -18.47 -5.34
C CYS A 236 0.14 -17.87 -3.93
N GLY A 237 0.25 -18.71 -2.90
CA GLY A 237 0.51 -18.26 -1.54
C GLY A 237 0.89 -19.41 -0.63
N VAL A 238 1.88 -19.18 0.24
CA VAL A 238 2.43 -20.17 1.16
C VAL A 238 2.67 -19.53 2.52
N GLU A 239 2.31 -20.24 3.58
CA GLU A 239 2.52 -19.83 4.96
C GLU A 239 3.41 -20.84 5.69
N THR A 240 4.45 -20.35 6.37
CA THR A 240 5.26 -21.14 7.33
C THR A 240 4.95 -20.71 8.76
N LYS A 241 5.75 -21.12 9.76
CA LYS A 241 5.59 -20.63 11.13
C LYS A 241 5.71 -19.10 11.24
N ASN A 242 6.73 -18.51 10.60
CA ASN A 242 7.09 -17.10 10.74
C ASN A 242 7.04 -16.32 9.43
N THR A 243 6.59 -16.93 8.33
CA THR A 243 6.52 -16.23 7.04
C THR A 243 5.19 -16.42 6.34
N VAL A 244 4.83 -15.42 5.54
CA VAL A 244 3.71 -15.45 4.60
C VAL A 244 4.23 -14.95 3.27
N TRP A 245 4.08 -15.75 2.23
CA TRP A 245 4.35 -15.36 0.85
C TRP A 245 3.04 -15.35 0.08
N LEU A 246 2.80 -14.28 -0.69
CA LEU A 246 1.70 -14.21 -1.65
C LEU A 246 2.26 -13.88 -3.02
N GLY A 247 1.95 -14.72 -4.01
CA GLY A 247 2.40 -14.59 -5.39
C GLY A 247 1.80 -13.40 -6.15
N THR A 248 0.89 -12.65 -5.54
CA THR A 248 0.24 -11.47 -6.12
C THR A 248 0.93 -10.18 -5.70
N ARG A 249 0.82 -9.10 -6.48
CA ARG A 249 1.37 -7.77 -6.11
C ARG A 249 0.35 -6.90 -5.36
N GLU A 250 -0.21 -7.42 -4.27
CA GLU A 250 -1.19 -6.68 -3.45
C GLU A 250 -0.68 -5.30 -2.99
N GLY A 251 0.63 -5.21 -2.74
CA GLY A 251 1.33 -4.00 -2.31
C GLY A 251 1.50 -2.90 -3.36
N MET A 252 1.08 -3.09 -4.61
CA MET A 252 0.97 -1.98 -5.59
C MET A 252 -0.28 -1.14 -5.35
N SER A 253 -1.30 -1.69 -4.69
CA SER A 253 -2.31 -0.89 -3.98
C SER A 253 -1.77 -0.58 -2.58
N ILE A 254 -0.74 0.27 -2.49
CA ILE A 254 -0.31 0.84 -1.19
C ILE A 254 -1.50 1.51 -0.47
N HIS A 255 -2.51 1.94 -1.24
CA HIS A 255 -3.82 2.40 -0.80
C HIS A 255 -4.70 1.33 -0.13
N ALA A 256 -4.42 0.03 -0.27
CA ALA A 256 -5.07 -1.04 0.49
C ALA A 256 -4.42 -1.23 1.88
N LEU A 257 -3.16 -0.83 2.06
CA LEU A 257 -2.52 -0.73 3.39
C LEU A 257 -2.94 0.55 4.12
N ALA A 258 -3.16 1.63 3.37
CA ALA A 258 -3.50 2.94 3.90
C ALA A 258 -4.40 3.68 2.89
N PRO A 259 -5.74 3.64 3.06
CA PRO A 259 -6.65 4.28 2.10
C PRO A 259 -6.51 5.81 2.01
N ARG A 260 -5.67 6.50 2.79
CA ARG A 260 -5.53 7.96 2.77
C ARG A 260 -4.08 8.50 3.01
N MET A 261 -3.67 9.37 2.08
CA MET A 261 -2.72 10.52 2.06
C MET A 261 -1.36 10.59 2.77
N SER A 262 -1.00 9.82 3.81
CA SER A 262 0.21 10.17 4.61
C SER A 262 1.51 9.40 4.29
N MET A 263 1.53 8.45 3.35
CA MET A 263 2.76 7.71 3.01
C MET A 263 3.66 8.40 1.96
N HIS A 264 3.74 9.73 1.96
CA HIS A 264 4.86 10.41 1.29
C HIS A 264 6.19 10.28 2.07
N GLN A 265 6.18 9.74 3.30
CA GLN A 265 7.38 9.60 4.13
C GLN A 265 7.55 8.19 4.72
N THR A 266 8.70 7.57 4.46
CA THR A 266 9.03 6.15 4.66
C THR A 266 9.29 5.71 6.12
N THR A 267 8.73 6.41 7.11
CA THR A 267 9.04 6.18 8.54
C THR A 267 7.85 6.26 9.51
N GLU A 268 6.63 6.48 9.03
CA GLU A 268 5.47 6.67 9.91
C GLU A 268 4.80 5.36 10.35
N PRO A 269 4.35 5.27 11.63
CA PRO A 269 3.68 4.09 12.16
C PRO A 269 2.29 3.92 11.50
N CYS A 270 2.14 2.89 10.66
CA CYS A 270 0.88 2.56 10.00
C CYS A 270 -0.02 1.68 10.88
N ASN A 271 -1.35 1.82 10.74
CA ASN A 271 -2.32 0.93 11.37
C ASN A 271 -2.36 -0.43 10.63
N PRO A 272 -1.89 -1.55 11.23
CA PRO A 272 -1.64 -2.79 10.50
C PRO A 272 -2.89 -3.67 10.28
N TYR A 273 -4.08 -3.09 10.33
CA TYR A 273 -5.30 -3.78 10.72
C TYR A 273 -6.48 -3.47 9.80
N PRO A 274 -7.13 -4.49 9.20
CA PRO A 274 -8.32 -4.28 8.38
C PRO A 274 -9.50 -3.79 9.22
N THR A 275 -10.05 -2.65 8.85
CA THR A 275 -11.33 -2.10 9.32
C THR A 275 -12.50 -2.69 8.51
N GLU A 276 -13.76 -2.53 8.94
CA GLU A 276 -14.91 -2.99 8.12
C GLU A 276 -14.90 -2.17 6.84
N VAL A 277 -14.70 -2.85 5.72
CA VAL A 277 -14.49 -2.17 4.45
C VAL A 277 -15.80 -1.53 3.97
N ALA A 278 -15.82 -0.19 3.89
CA ALA A 278 -16.96 0.54 3.34
C ALA A 278 -17.18 0.13 1.88
N ALA A 279 -18.41 0.26 1.38
CA ALA A 279 -18.76 -0.19 0.03
C ALA A 279 -17.81 0.33 -1.07
N THR A 280 -17.34 1.58 -0.97
CA THR A 280 -16.37 2.19 -1.89
C THR A 280 -14.96 1.59 -1.85
N TYR A 281 -14.66 0.80 -0.83
CA TYR A 281 -13.39 0.13 -0.64
C TYR A 281 -13.53 -1.39 -0.63
N GLU A 282 -14.74 -1.96 -0.71
CA GLU A 282 -15.04 -3.38 -0.51
C GLU A 282 -14.17 -4.27 -1.41
N ASP A 283 -13.93 -3.83 -2.65
CA ASP A 283 -13.08 -4.53 -3.59
C ASP A 283 -11.60 -4.60 -3.15
N ARG A 284 -11.18 -3.79 -2.16
CA ARG A 284 -9.86 -3.86 -1.49
C ARG A 284 -9.79 -4.87 -0.36
N ARG A 285 -10.93 -5.32 0.18
CA ARG A 285 -11.00 -6.19 1.37
C ARG A 285 -10.03 -7.36 1.31
N PRO A 286 -9.91 -8.12 0.20
CA PRO A 286 -8.99 -9.25 0.13
C PRO A 286 -7.54 -8.86 0.45
N TYR A 287 -7.09 -7.70 -0.07
CA TYR A 287 -5.74 -7.20 0.09
C TYR A 287 -5.48 -6.69 1.52
N VAL A 288 -6.43 -5.98 2.11
CA VAL A 288 -6.31 -5.51 3.51
C VAL A 288 -6.29 -6.69 4.48
N GLU A 289 -7.12 -7.69 4.22
CA GLU A 289 -7.19 -8.91 5.02
C GLU A 289 -5.90 -9.75 4.93
N ALA A 290 -5.34 -9.86 3.73
CA ALA A 290 -4.08 -10.54 3.44
C ALA A 290 -2.87 -9.86 4.10
N LEU A 291 -2.79 -8.53 4.06
CA LEU A 291 -1.69 -7.79 4.68
C LEU A 291 -1.83 -7.77 6.21
N GLY A 292 -3.04 -7.55 6.72
CA GLY A 292 -3.31 -7.61 8.16
C GLY A 292 -3.10 -9.01 8.75
N TYR A 293 -3.08 -10.06 7.92
CA TYR A 293 -2.78 -11.41 8.38
C TYR A 293 -1.36 -11.52 8.95
N ALA A 294 -0.38 -10.82 8.38
CA ALA A 294 0.99 -10.82 8.89
C ALA A 294 1.09 -10.27 10.32
N ALA A 295 0.35 -9.19 10.62
CA ALA A 295 0.27 -8.62 11.95
C ALA A 295 -0.40 -9.55 12.97
N ARG A 296 -1.51 -10.20 12.59
CA ARG A 296 -2.18 -11.20 13.43
C ARG A 296 -1.27 -12.40 13.70
N LYS A 297 -0.56 -12.88 12.67
CA LYS A 297 0.39 -13.98 12.78
C LYS A 297 1.56 -13.67 13.72
N ALA A 298 1.99 -12.41 13.74
CA ALA A 298 3.01 -11.92 14.67
C ALA A 298 2.49 -11.70 16.10
N GLY A 299 1.21 -11.97 16.37
CA GLY A 299 0.60 -11.74 17.68
C GLY A 299 0.41 -10.26 18.02
N VAL A 300 0.46 -9.36 17.02
CA VAL A 300 0.11 -7.95 17.25
C VAL A 300 -1.38 -7.93 17.57
N THR A 301 -1.74 -7.26 18.67
CA THR A 301 -3.14 -7.04 19.10
C THR A 301 -3.55 -5.58 18.93
N ARG A 302 -4.87 -5.32 18.85
CA ARG A 302 -5.43 -3.97 18.88
C ARG A 302 -5.68 -3.58 20.33
N PRO A 303 -4.86 -2.72 20.95
CA PRO A 303 -5.11 -2.29 22.33
C PRO A 303 -6.38 -1.43 22.45
N VAL A 304 -6.79 -0.80 21.34
CA VAL A 304 -7.97 0.06 21.22
C VAL A 304 -8.71 -0.33 19.95
N THR A 305 -10.02 -0.51 20.07
CA THR A 305 -10.95 -0.65 18.94
C THR A 305 -12.01 0.42 19.04
N LEU A 306 -12.38 1.07 17.94
CA LEU A 306 -13.52 1.98 17.88
C LEU A 306 -14.60 1.39 17.01
N LEU A 307 -15.85 1.44 17.46
CA LEU A 307 -17.01 0.87 16.80
C LEU A 307 -18.08 1.94 16.56
N ARG A 308 -18.71 1.90 15.39
CA ARG A 308 -19.92 2.67 15.06
C ARG A 308 -21.03 1.70 14.71
N GLY A 309 -22.14 1.74 15.45
CA GLY A 309 -23.23 0.77 15.26
C GLY A 309 -22.77 -0.69 15.40
N GLY A 310 -21.81 -0.95 16.29
CA GLY A 310 -21.22 -2.28 16.50
C GLY A 310 -20.19 -2.70 15.46
N LYS A 311 -19.81 -1.84 14.51
CA LYS A 311 -18.92 -2.19 13.41
C LYS A 311 -17.66 -1.31 13.36
N LEU A 312 -16.58 -1.81 12.75
CA LEU A 312 -15.27 -1.14 12.65
C LEU A 312 -15.23 -0.10 11.51
N PRO A 313 -15.26 1.22 11.77
CA PRO A 313 -15.27 2.23 10.72
C PRO A 313 -13.94 2.28 9.91
N LEU A 314 -14.00 2.57 8.61
CA LEU A 314 -12.81 2.75 7.75
C LEU A 314 -12.12 4.11 7.87
N ASN A 315 -12.87 5.13 8.25
CA ASN A 315 -12.43 6.53 8.21
C ASN A 315 -11.57 6.94 9.42
N LEU A 316 -11.26 5.99 10.30
CA LEU A 316 -10.49 6.26 11.51
C LEU A 316 -9.07 5.72 11.42
N GLU A 317 -8.11 6.59 11.66
CA GLU A 317 -6.76 6.20 12.07
C GLU A 317 -6.70 6.12 13.59
N VAL A 318 -6.18 5.02 14.14
CA VAL A 318 -6.13 4.76 15.59
C VAL A 318 -4.70 4.43 16.00
N LEU A 319 -4.06 5.35 16.72
CA LEU A 319 -2.65 5.28 17.08
C LEU A 319 -2.50 5.19 18.60
N ALA A 320 -2.55 3.97 19.11
CA ALA A 320 -2.35 3.72 20.53
C ALA A 320 -0.86 3.62 20.89
N ARG A 321 -0.52 4.10 22.08
CA ARG A 321 0.79 3.98 22.74
C ARG A 321 0.58 3.56 24.17
N ARG A 322 1.29 2.50 24.57
CA ARG A 322 1.25 1.95 25.92
C ARG A 322 2.55 2.28 26.64
N HIS A 323 2.43 2.76 27.86
CA HIS A 323 3.53 2.95 28.80
C HIS A 323 3.79 1.65 29.58
N GLU A 324 5.00 1.49 30.12
CA GLU A 324 5.44 0.26 30.81
C GLU A 324 4.57 -0.07 32.04
N ASN A 325 4.02 0.94 32.72
CA ASN A 325 3.11 0.78 33.85
C ASN A 325 1.66 0.42 33.46
N GLY A 326 1.40 0.17 32.17
CA GLY A 326 0.08 -0.17 31.65
C GLY A 326 -0.73 1.02 31.14
N ALA A 327 -0.43 2.25 31.56
CA ALA A 327 -1.13 3.45 31.08
C ALA A 327 -1.09 3.56 29.55
N MET A 328 -2.13 4.13 28.97
CA MET A 328 -2.28 4.18 27.51
C MET A 328 -2.76 5.55 27.06
N MET A 329 -2.23 6.00 25.92
CA MET A 329 -2.72 7.14 25.16
C MET A 329 -3.08 6.66 23.77
N ALA A 330 -4.21 7.12 23.24
CA ALA A 330 -4.59 6.88 21.86
C ALA A 330 -4.92 8.19 21.16
N VAL A 331 -4.31 8.39 19.99
CA VAL A 331 -4.70 9.42 19.04
C VAL A 331 -5.65 8.78 18.04
N VAL A 332 -6.80 9.40 17.82
CA VAL A 332 -7.80 8.94 16.86
C VAL A 332 -8.09 10.06 15.89
N ILE A 333 -7.90 9.81 14.60
CA ILE A 333 -8.08 10.81 13.54
C ILE A 333 -9.25 10.37 12.68
N ASN A 334 -10.25 11.25 12.54
CA ASN A 334 -11.39 11.06 11.66
C ASN A 334 -11.10 11.73 10.32
N HIS A 335 -11.06 10.95 9.26
CA HIS A 335 -10.86 11.44 7.91
C HIS A 335 -12.16 11.72 7.17
N ASP A 336 -13.33 11.72 7.82
CA ASP A 336 -14.60 12.04 7.16
C ASP A 336 -15.04 13.48 7.43
N SER A 337 -15.86 14.01 6.52
CA SER A 337 -16.45 15.34 6.60
C SER A 337 -17.55 15.49 7.65
N THR A 338 -17.87 14.42 8.37
CA THR A 338 -18.89 14.42 9.42
C THR A 338 -18.27 14.04 10.75
N GLU A 339 -18.62 14.78 11.80
CA GLU A 339 -18.41 14.36 13.18
C GLU A 339 -19.19 13.07 13.46
N ALA A 340 -18.63 12.20 14.29
CA ALA A 340 -19.32 11.00 14.75
C ALA A 340 -18.84 10.57 16.14
N THR A 341 -19.74 9.91 16.86
CA THR A 341 -19.43 9.24 18.13
C THR A 341 -19.19 7.76 17.88
N TYR A 342 -18.14 7.24 18.52
CA TYR A 342 -17.73 5.85 18.42
C TYR A 342 -17.63 5.23 19.81
N GLN A 343 -18.04 3.97 19.92
CA GLN A 343 -17.80 3.17 21.10
C GLN A 343 -16.35 2.68 21.08
N VAL A 344 -15.55 3.15 22.03
CA VAL A 344 -14.23 2.63 22.32
C VAL A 344 -14.36 1.28 23.03
N VAL A 345 -13.52 0.32 22.66
CA VAL A 345 -13.38 -0.99 23.30
C VAL A 345 -11.90 -1.25 23.51
N LEU A 346 -11.47 -1.34 24.75
CA LEU A 346 -10.09 -1.64 25.13
C LEU A 346 -9.83 -3.15 25.19
N ASP A 347 -8.58 -3.53 24.91
CA ASP A 347 -8.13 -4.90 25.12
C ASP A 347 -8.27 -5.32 26.60
N LYS A 348 -8.73 -6.55 26.84
CA LYS A 348 -8.95 -7.05 28.20
C LYS A 348 -7.64 -7.18 29.00
N GLY A 349 -6.54 -7.56 28.34
CA GLY A 349 -5.23 -7.64 28.97
C GLY A 349 -4.68 -6.27 29.36
N LEU A 350 -5.03 -5.22 28.62
CA LEU A 350 -4.73 -3.84 28.99
C LEU A 350 -5.47 -3.44 30.28
N LEU A 351 -6.79 -3.65 30.33
CA LEU A 351 -7.60 -3.31 31.51
C LEU A 351 -7.17 -4.06 32.77
N ALA A 352 -6.81 -5.34 32.64
CA ALA A 352 -6.33 -6.13 33.77
C ALA A 352 -5.08 -5.52 34.43
N SER A 353 -4.27 -4.77 33.68
CA SER A 353 -3.10 -4.05 34.19
C SER A 353 -3.41 -2.68 34.80
N LEU A 354 -4.64 -2.19 34.70
CA LEU A 354 -5.06 -0.86 35.14
C LEU A 354 -6.35 -0.90 35.99
N PRO A 355 -6.30 -1.43 37.22
CA PRO A 355 -7.47 -1.42 38.10
C PRO A 355 -7.89 0.03 38.40
N GLN A 356 -9.20 0.30 38.38
CA GLN A 356 -9.77 1.63 38.67
C GLN A 356 -9.30 2.74 37.71
N ALA A 357 -9.00 2.41 36.45
CA ALA A 357 -8.56 3.39 35.48
C ALA A 357 -9.65 4.43 35.16
N GLU A 358 -9.22 5.67 35.00
CA GLU A 358 -10.03 6.73 34.41
C GLU A 358 -9.76 6.79 32.91
N ALA A 359 -10.81 7.00 32.10
CA ALA A 359 -10.71 7.40 30.71
C ALA A 359 -10.91 8.92 30.59
N TRP A 360 -9.95 9.62 29.99
CA TRP A 360 -9.92 11.08 29.92
C TRP A 360 -9.61 11.56 28.51
N ASP A 361 -10.43 12.48 27.98
CA ASP A 361 -10.18 13.20 26.73
C ASP A 361 -9.19 14.34 27.01
N MET A 362 -8.00 14.21 26.47
CA MET A 362 -6.87 15.10 26.68
C MET A 362 -7.07 16.44 25.97
N LEU A 363 -7.63 16.45 24.76
CA LEU A 363 -7.78 17.69 23.99
C LEU A 363 -8.93 18.55 24.52
N ARG A 364 -10.02 17.91 24.96
CA ARG A 364 -11.19 18.60 25.53
C ARG A 364 -11.12 18.77 27.05
N GLU A 365 -10.05 18.25 27.66
CA GLU A 365 -9.83 18.21 29.11
C GLU A 365 -11.00 17.60 29.91
N LYS A 366 -11.74 16.67 29.30
CA LYS A 366 -12.97 16.12 29.87
C LYS A 366 -12.78 14.68 30.31
N THR A 367 -13.20 14.35 31.53
CA THR A 367 -13.34 12.94 31.95
C THR A 367 -14.43 12.29 31.11
N LEU A 368 -14.06 11.24 30.37
CA LEU A 368 -15.00 10.41 29.62
C LEU A 368 -15.69 9.46 30.60
N GLU A 369 -14.89 8.76 31.41
CA GLU A 369 -15.37 7.91 32.49
C GLU A 369 -14.41 7.96 33.68
N ALA A 370 -14.92 8.23 34.87
CA ALA A 370 -14.11 8.28 36.10
C ALA A 370 -13.57 6.90 36.52
N ARG A 371 -14.25 5.82 36.10
CA ARG A 371 -13.86 4.43 36.31
C ARG A 371 -14.34 3.60 35.14
N THR A 372 -13.46 3.33 34.19
CA THR A 372 -13.82 2.62 32.97
C THR A 372 -13.74 1.11 33.12
N ASP A 373 -14.70 0.40 32.52
CA ASP A 373 -14.61 -1.04 32.25
C ASP A 373 -13.95 -1.32 30.89
N GLY A 374 -13.44 -0.27 30.24
CA GLY A 374 -12.85 -0.26 28.92
C GLY A 374 -13.84 -0.16 27.78
N ARG A 375 -15.08 0.22 28.04
CA ARG A 375 -16.07 0.59 27.03
C ARG A 375 -16.66 1.96 27.30
N PHE A 376 -16.44 2.90 26.40
CA PHE A 376 -16.96 4.27 26.54
C PHE A 376 -17.12 4.94 25.18
N ASP A 377 -17.93 5.99 25.13
CA ASP A 377 -18.16 6.75 23.90
C ASP A 377 -17.12 7.86 23.72
N LEU A 378 -16.65 8.02 22.49
CA LEU A 378 -15.72 9.08 22.08
C LEU A 378 -16.27 9.80 20.85
N ALA A 379 -16.54 11.10 20.99
CA ALA A 379 -16.91 11.97 19.88
C ALA A 379 -15.66 12.47 19.15
N ILE A 380 -15.62 12.31 17.82
CA ILE A 380 -14.47 12.66 16.99
C ILE A 380 -14.93 13.64 15.90
N PRO A 381 -14.36 14.86 15.83
CA PRO A 381 -14.81 15.90 14.90
C PRO A 381 -14.63 15.50 13.44
N ALA A 382 -15.36 16.16 12.53
CA ALA A 382 -15.12 16.06 11.09
C ALA A 382 -13.68 16.48 10.75
N TRP A 383 -12.96 15.69 9.94
CA TRP A 383 -11.55 15.92 9.56
C TRP A 383 -10.59 16.16 10.74
N GLY A 384 -11.02 15.79 11.95
CA GLY A 384 -10.36 16.18 13.19
C GLY A 384 -9.73 15.01 13.93
N ALA A 385 -9.04 15.32 15.03
CA ALA A 385 -8.47 14.35 15.92
C ALA A 385 -9.13 14.39 17.30
N SER A 386 -9.06 13.28 18.02
CA SER A 386 -9.31 13.20 19.45
C SER A 386 -8.17 12.42 20.10
N VAL A 387 -7.76 12.85 21.29
CA VAL A 387 -6.70 12.17 22.04
C VAL A 387 -7.28 11.82 23.39
N PHE A 388 -7.23 10.53 23.75
CA PHE A 388 -7.66 10.11 25.07
C PHE A 388 -6.58 9.29 25.77
N MET A 389 -6.61 9.33 27.09
CA MET A 389 -5.74 8.55 27.96
C MET A 389 -6.57 7.64 28.87
N VAL A 390 -6.03 6.47 29.15
CA VAL A 390 -6.58 5.51 30.12
C VAL A 390 -5.48 5.14 31.10
N ALA A 391 -5.65 5.56 32.35
CA ALA A 391 -4.68 5.29 33.41
C ALA A 391 -5.30 5.51 34.81
N PRO A 392 -4.63 5.05 35.88
CA PRO A 392 -5.03 5.37 37.25
C PRO A 392 -5.08 6.89 37.50
N PRO A 393 -6.03 7.41 38.31
CA PRO A 393 -6.20 8.85 38.52
C PRO A 393 -4.95 9.56 39.04
N ASN A 394 -4.18 8.92 39.93
CA ASN A 394 -2.92 9.46 40.45
C ASN A 394 -1.84 9.63 39.38
N PHE A 395 -1.86 8.81 38.33
CA PHE A 395 -0.98 8.96 37.17
C PHE A 395 -1.46 10.09 36.23
N LEU A 396 -2.78 10.24 36.05
CA LEU A 396 -3.34 11.27 35.17
C LEU A 396 -3.27 12.68 35.77
N GLN A 397 -3.41 12.86 37.09
CA GLN A 397 -3.45 14.19 37.72
C GLN A 397 -2.30 15.14 37.30
N PRO A 398 -1.01 14.74 37.38
CA PRO A 398 0.07 15.64 36.95
C PRO A 398 0.00 15.94 35.45
N ILE A 399 -0.43 14.98 34.62
CA ILE A 399 -0.55 15.15 33.17
C ILE A 399 -1.68 16.11 32.83
N LYS A 400 -2.85 15.97 33.47
CA LYS A 400 -4.00 16.88 33.33
C LYS A 400 -3.62 18.32 33.63
N LYS A 401 -2.85 18.53 34.71
CA LYS A 401 -2.37 19.87 35.07
C LYS A 401 -1.46 20.45 33.98
N LEU A 402 -0.47 19.68 33.51
CA LEU A 402 0.43 20.11 32.45
C LEU A 402 -0.31 20.37 31.13
N GLN A 403 -1.29 19.54 30.77
CA GLN A 403 -2.09 19.72 29.57
C GLN A 403 -2.92 20.99 29.64
N ALA A 404 -3.59 21.25 30.77
CA ALA A 404 -4.35 22.46 30.98
C ALA A 404 -3.46 23.72 30.89
N ASP A 405 -2.21 23.63 31.36
CA ASP A 405 -1.24 24.73 31.23
C ASP A 405 -0.76 24.90 29.78
N LEU A 406 -0.60 23.81 29.01
CA LEU A 406 -0.26 23.85 27.59
C LEU A 406 -1.40 24.43 26.73
N ASN A 407 -2.64 24.00 26.96
CA ASN A 407 -3.81 24.48 26.24
C ASN A 407 -4.10 25.97 26.50
N ARG A 408 -3.67 26.50 27.64
CA ARG A 408 -3.72 27.94 27.94
C ARG A 408 -2.64 28.76 27.20
N LYS A 409 -1.63 28.12 26.58
CA LYS A 409 -0.64 28.83 25.78
C LYS A 409 -1.24 29.21 24.43
N ASP A 410 -0.96 30.43 24.00
CA ASP A 410 -1.31 30.88 22.65
C ASP A 410 -0.46 30.13 21.61
N MET A 411 -1.07 29.13 20.97
CA MET A 411 -0.51 28.37 19.87
C MET A 411 -0.99 28.93 18.51
N SER A 412 -1.63 30.10 18.49
CA SER A 412 -2.04 30.73 17.24
C SER A 412 -0.83 30.98 16.35
N VAL A 413 -1.07 30.93 15.04
CA VAL A 413 -0.05 31.28 14.05
C VAL A 413 0.47 32.68 14.41
N PRO A 414 1.78 32.83 14.71
CA PRO A 414 2.31 34.12 15.09
C PRO A 414 1.90 35.17 14.06
N LYS A 415 1.53 36.37 14.55
CA LYS A 415 1.04 37.47 13.71
C LYS A 415 1.89 37.70 12.45
N TYR A 416 3.21 37.49 12.56
CA TYR A 416 4.15 37.56 11.45
C TYR A 416 3.75 36.69 10.24
N PHE A 417 3.34 35.44 10.47
CA PHE A 417 2.93 34.49 9.44
C PHE A 417 1.45 34.69 9.06
N ALA A 418 0.60 35.02 10.03
CA ALA A 418 -0.82 35.31 9.76
C ALA A 418 -1.00 36.52 8.82
N ASP A 419 -0.17 37.55 8.95
CA ASP A 419 -0.16 38.74 8.09
C ASP A 419 0.57 38.49 6.75
N ARG A 420 1.17 37.32 6.53
CA ARG A 420 1.96 36.97 5.33
C ARG A 420 1.62 35.56 4.81
N PRO A 421 0.37 35.28 4.44
CA PRO A 421 -0.07 33.96 4.02
C PRO A 421 0.70 33.40 2.81
N GLN A 422 1.27 34.26 1.97
CA GLN A 422 2.14 33.90 0.84
C GLN A 422 3.43 33.18 1.26
N LEU A 423 3.86 33.28 2.52
CA LEU A 423 5.01 32.51 3.01
C LEU A 423 4.68 31.02 3.24
N ASN A 424 3.40 30.65 3.18
CA ASN A 424 2.93 29.27 3.39
C ASN A 424 2.46 28.59 2.10
N THR A 425 2.52 29.24 0.93
CA THR A 425 1.89 28.74 -0.30
C THR A 425 2.64 27.61 -0.99
N ASP A 426 3.95 27.48 -0.76
CA ASP A 426 4.80 26.70 -1.67
C ASP A 426 5.37 25.40 -1.05
N GLU A 427 5.22 25.16 0.26
CA GLU A 427 5.82 23.98 0.89
C GLU A 427 4.82 22.97 1.50
N TRP A 428 3.62 23.38 1.98
CA TRP A 428 2.73 22.43 2.67
C TRP A 428 1.24 22.79 2.49
N ASN A 429 0.54 22.04 1.62
CA ASN A 429 -0.91 22.11 1.39
C ASN A 429 -1.73 21.64 2.62
N THR A 430 -1.66 22.36 3.75
CA THR A 430 -2.65 22.20 4.82
C THR A 430 -3.77 23.22 4.57
N PRO A 431 -4.98 22.80 4.18
CA PRO A 431 -6.08 23.74 3.99
C PRO A 431 -6.41 24.42 5.33
N VAL A 432 -6.36 25.76 5.33
CA VAL A 432 -6.90 26.57 6.44
C VAL A 432 -8.41 26.63 6.25
N PRO A 433 -9.24 26.21 7.22
CA PRO A 433 -10.69 26.33 7.11
C PRO A 433 -11.07 27.81 6.95
N GLU A 434 -11.98 28.10 6.02
CA GLU A 434 -12.61 29.43 5.93
C GLU A 434 -13.40 29.69 7.22
N LYS A 435 -13.29 30.92 7.74
CA LYS A 435 -13.89 31.36 9.01
C LYS A 435 -15.41 31.31 9.03
#